data_AF-A0A4V6JMR8-F1
#
_entry.id   AF-A0A4V6JMR8-F1
#
_cell.length_a   1.000
_cell.length_b   1.000
_cell.length_c   1.000
_cell.angle_alpha   90.00
_cell.angle_beta   90.00
_cell.angle_gamma   90.00
#
_symmetry.space_group_name_H-M   'P 1'
#
loop_
_entity.id
_entity.type
_entity.pdbx_description
1 polymer ?
#
loop_
_entity_poly.entity_id
_entity_poly.type
_entity_poly.pdbx_seq_one_letter_code
_entity_poly.pdbx_strand_id
1 'polypeptide(L)'
;MVPAALSLAMTGHGLHHSDIGGYTTLFEMKRSKELLLRWCDFSAFTPMMRTHEGNRPGDNWQFDGDAETIAHFARMTTVFTTLKPYIKDAVAQNAKSGLPVMRPLFLHYEDDAHVYTLKYQYLFGRDLLVAPVHEEGRHDWSPLFTRRQLGKCVDGGSLPWR
;
A
#
# COMPACT_ATOMS: atom_id res chain seq x y z
N MET A 1 3.04 -8.30 -1.48
CA MET A 1 1.64 -7.92 -1.74
C MET A 1 1.45 -7.11 -3.02
N VAL A 2 2.27 -6.10 -3.33
CA VAL A 2 2.09 -5.28 -4.55
C VAL A 2 2.08 -6.10 -5.85
N PRO A 3 3.06 -7.00 -6.13
CA PRO A 3 3.01 -7.80 -7.36
C PRO A 3 1.77 -8.67 -7.48
N ALA A 4 1.25 -9.20 -6.36
CA ALA A 4 0.03 -10.01 -6.35
C ALA A 4 -1.21 -9.17 -6.72
N ALA A 5 -1.32 -7.95 -6.18
CA ALA A 5 -2.39 -7.02 -6.55
C ALA A 5 -2.32 -6.65 -8.04
N LEU A 6 -1.11 -6.35 -8.54
CA LEU A 6 -0.90 -5.92 -9.92
C LEU A 6 -1.09 -7.07 -10.92
N SER A 7 -0.68 -8.29 -10.59
CA SER A 7 -0.93 -9.45 -11.46
C SER A 7 -2.42 -9.78 -11.52
N LEU A 8 -3.13 -9.77 -10.39
CA LEU A 8 -4.59 -9.96 -10.34
C LEU A 8 -5.34 -8.87 -11.12
N ALA A 9 -4.90 -7.62 -11.00
CA ALA A 9 -5.41 -6.50 -11.77
C ALA A 9 -5.30 -6.75 -13.29
N MET A 10 -4.15 -7.27 -13.74
CA MET A 10 -3.93 -7.62 -15.15
C MET A 10 -4.69 -8.88 -15.61
N THR A 11 -5.26 -9.64 -14.67
CA THR A 11 -6.16 -10.78 -14.96
C THR A 11 -7.64 -10.45 -14.67
N GLY A 12 -8.00 -9.16 -14.59
CA GLY A 12 -9.40 -8.73 -14.47
C GLY A 12 -9.98 -8.73 -13.05
N HIS A 13 -9.15 -8.92 -12.02
CA HIS A 13 -9.58 -8.85 -10.62
C HIS A 13 -9.01 -7.61 -9.92
N GLY A 14 -9.77 -6.51 -9.92
CA GLY A 14 -9.29 -5.20 -9.48
C GLY A 14 -9.53 -4.80 -8.02
N LEU A 15 -10.04 -5.72 -7.18
CA LEU A 15 -10.24 -5.51 -5.74
C LEU A 15 -9.29 -6.43 -4.96
N HIS A 16 -8.37 -5.88 -4.18
CA HIS A 16 -7.38 -6.68 -3.46
C HIS A 16 -6.97 -5.98 -2.16
N HIS A 17 -6.77 -6.74 -1.10
CA HIS A 17 -6.20 -6.30 0.18
C HIS A 17 -5.30 -7.40 0.76
N SER A 18 -4.74 -7.17 1.94
CA SER A 18 -3.92 -8.16 2.65
C SER A 18 -4.14 -8.08 4.15
N ASP A 19 -3.78 -9.13 4.88
CA ASP A 19 -3.75 -9.11 6.34
C ASP A 19 -2.72 -8.07 6.82
N ILE A 20 -3.18 -7.03 7.54
CA ILE A 20 -2.29 -6.04 8.15
C ILE A 20 -1.36 -6.76 9.14
N GLY A 21 -0.07 -6.77 8.83
CA GLY A 21 0.97 -7.47 9.61
C GLY A 21 1.28 -8.89 9.13
N GLY A 22 0.62 -9.39 8.09
CA GLY A 22 0.81 -10.75 7.60
C GLY A 22 0.20 -11.82 8.50
N TYR A 23 0.47 -13.08 8.19
CA TYR A 23 -0.21 -14.23 8.82
C TYR A 23 0.74 -15.28 9.40
N THR A 24 1.67 -15.79 8.58
CA THR A 24 2.47 -16.98 8.91
C THR A 24 3.53 -16.69 9.96
N THR A 25 3.41 -17.34 11.12
CA THR A 25 4.30 -17.29 12.28
C THR A 25 4.81 -18.70 12.55
N LEU A 26 5.98 -19.03 12.00
CA LEU A 26 6.66 -20.33 12.07
C LEU A 26 8.18 -20.09 12.09
N PHE A 27 8.97 -21.07 12.55
CA PHE A 27 10.44 -21.05 12.47
C PHE A 27 11.08 -19.73 12.97
N GLU A 28 10.78 -19.34 14.21
CA GLU A 28 11.23 -18.09 14.85
C GLU A 28 10.74 -16.78 14.21
N MET A 29 10.00 -16.80 13.10
CA MET A 29 9.37 -15.59 12.56
C MET A 29 8.31 -15.09 13.53
N LYS A 30 8.45 -13.83 13.97
CA LYS A 30 7.50 -13.11 14.82
C LYS A 30 7.23 -11.74 14.22
N ARG A 31 5.97 -11.31 14.24
CA ARG A 31 5.60 -9.99 13.75
C ARG A 31 6.09 -8.91 14.72
N SER A 32 6.95 -8.02 14.24
CA SER A 32 7.40 -6.84 15.00
C SER A 32 6.35 -5.72 14.97
N LYS A 33 6.47 -4.78 15.91
CA LYS A 33 5.68 -3.53 15.90
C LYS A 33 5.89 -2.77 14.59
N GLU A 34 7.14 -2.59 14.17
CA GLU A 34 7.48 -1.89 12.92
C GLU A 34 6.76 -2.51 11.72
N LEU A 35 6.82 -3.83 11.57
CA LEU A 35 6.16 -4.52 10.47
C LEU A 35 4.65 -4.27 10.49
N LEU A 36 4.00 -4.34 11.65
CA LEU A 36 2.56 -4.08 11.77
C LEU A 36 2.21 -2.64 11.35
N LEU A 37 2.97 -1.65 11.81
CA LEU A 37 2.72 -0.23 11.51
C LEU A 37 2.97 0.10 10.04
N ARG A 38 4.06 -0.42 9.45
CA ARG A 38 4.35 -0.28 8.00
C ARG A 38 3.27 -0.91 7.13
N TRP A 39 2.74 -2.06 7.55
CA TRP A 39 1.64 -2.71 6.84
C TRP A 39 0.31 -1.96 6.99
N CYS A 40 0.08 -1.33 8.15
CA CYS A 40 -1.05 -0.44 8.37
C CYS A 40 -0.99 0.78 7.44
N ASP A 41 0.20 1.39 7.31
CA ASP A 41 0.44 2.49 6.36
C ASP A 41 0.13 2.07 4.93
N PHE A 42 0.63 0.90 4.49
CA PHE A 42 0.32 0.34 3.17
C PHE A 42 -1.18 0.12 2.95
N SER A 43 -1.86 -0.50 3.92
CA SER A 43 -3.24 -0.96 3.76
C SER A 43 -4.26 0.18 3.71
N ALA A 44 -3.94 1.34 4.31
CA ALA A 44 -4.76 2.53 4.22
C ALA A 44 -4.92 3.06 2.78
N PHE A 45 -4.05 2.65 1.85
CA PHE A 45 -4.11 2.97 0.42
C PHE A 45 -4.48 1.75 -0.44
N THR A 46 -5.27 0.84 0.13
CA THR A 46 -5.91 -0.29 -0.56
C THR A 46 -7.44 -0.18 -0.41
N PRO A 47 -8.27 -0.90 -1.19
CA PRO A 47 -9.73 -0.80 -1.05
C PRO A 47 -10.29 -1.33 0.29
N MET A 48 -9.50 -2.00 1.13
CA MET A 48 -9.96 -2.55 2.41
C MET A 48 -8.82 -2.65 3.43
N MET A 49 -9.06 -2.18 4.66
CA MET A 49 -8.19 -2.44 5.81
C MET A 49 -8.75 -3.61 6.63
N ARG A 50 -7.92 -4.64 6.88
CA ARG A 50 -8.29 -5.78 7.74
C ARG A 50 -7.05 -6.35 8.44
N THR A 51 -7.13 -6.54 9.76
CA THR A 51 -6.08 -7.20 10.55
C THR A 51 -6.22 -8.72 10.54
N HIS A 52 -5.22 -9.40 11.08
CA HIS A 52 -5.30 -10.81 11.44
C HIS A 52 -4.31 -11.09 12.58
N GLU A 53 -4.68 -11.90 13.57
CA GLU A 53 -3.76 -12.24 14.67
C GLU A 53 -2.55 -13.10 14.24
N GLY A 54 -2.62 -13.74 13.06
CA GLY A 54 -1.71 -14.80 12.60
C GLY A 54 -2.06 -16.18 13.17
N ASN A 55 -1.31 -17.20 12.77
CA ASN A 55 -1.54 -18.58 13.23
C ASN A 55 -0.97 -18.88 14.63
N ARG A 56 -0.25 -17.93 15.25
CA ARG A 56 0.23 -17.97 16.65
C ARG A 56 0.08 -16.58 17.28
N PRO A 57 -1.13 -16.20 17.74
CA PRO A 57 -1.45 -14.83 18.17
C PRO A 57 -0.49 -14.23 19.22
N GLY A 58 -0.12 -15.01 20.24
CA GLY A 58 0.71 -14.55 21.35
C GLY A 58 2.19 -14.31 21.02
N ASP A 59 2.65 -14.76 19.85
CA ASP A 59 4.02 -14.53 19.38
C ASP A 59 4.18 -13.24 18.54
N ASN A 60 3.07 -12.62 18.17
CA ASN A 60 3.04 -11.48 17.25
C ASN A 60 2.62 -10.20 17.96
N TRP A 61 3.21 -9.08 17.55
CA TRP A 61 2.65 -7.77 17.90
C TRP A 61 1.25 -7.59 17.29
N GLN A 62 0.30 -7.10 18.09
CA GLN A 62 -1.10 -6.93 17.68
C GLN A 62 -1.50 -5.45 17.67
N PHE A 63 -2.63 -5.13 17.05
CA PHE A 63 -3.11 -3.76 16.83
C PHE A 63 -3.41 -3.00 18.14
N ASP A 64 -3.56 -3.71 19.24
CA ASP A 64 -3.82 -3.25 20.60
C ASP A 64 -2.61 -3.45 21.54
N GLY A 65 -1.42 -3.72 21.00
CA GLY A 65 -0.22 -4.03 21.78
C GLY A 65 0.30 -2.89 22.65
N ASP A 66 0.11 -1.64 22.24
CA ASP A 66 0.36 -0.45 23.08
C ASP A 66 -0.40 0.79 22.57
N ALA A 67 -0.31 1.89 23.34
CA ALA A 67 -0.99 3.14 23.03
C ALA A 67 -0.53 3.78 21.71
N GLU A 68 0.76 3.67 21.38
CA GLU A 68 1.31 4.19 20.12
C GLU A 68 0.77 3.42 18.91
N THR A 69 0.67 2.09 19.02
CA THR A 69 0.09 1.24 17.99
C THR A 69 -1.38 1.60 17.76
N ILE A 70 -2.16 1.71 18.84
CA ILE A 70 -3.57 2.12 18.74
C ILE A 70 -3.70 3.50 18.09
N ALA A 71 -2.87 4.47 18.51
CA ALA A 71 -2.87 5.82 17.93
C ALA A 71 -2.49 5.82 16.45
N HIS A 72 -1.51 4.99 16.03
CA HIS A 72 -1.11 4.86 14.64
C HIS A 72 -2.24 4.25 13.79
N PHE A 73 -2.92 3.21 14.29
CA PHE A 73 -4.10 2.65 13.63
C PHE A 73 -5.25 3.66 13.54
N ALA A 74 -5.51 4.43 14.59
CA ALA A 74 -6.51 5.50 14.57
C ALA A 74 -6.18 6.56 13.51
N ARG A 75 -4.91 6.96 13.39
CA ARG A 75 -4.43 7.87 12.35
C ARG A 75 -4.66 7.29 10.96
N MET A 76 -4.25 6.06 10.70
CA MET A 76 -4.33 5.46 9.37
C MET A 76 -5.76 5.09 8.96
N THR A 77 -6.62 4.70 9.89
CA THR A 77 -8.06 4.52 9.62
C THR A 77 -8.77 5.85 9.37
N THR A 78 -8.33 6.95 9.98
CA THR A 78 -8.80 8.31 9.63
C THR A 78 -8.41 8.67 8.20
N VAL A 79 -7.18 8.38 7.78
CA VAL A 79 -6.74 8.58 6.37
C VAL A 79 -7.59 7.75 5.42
N PHE A 80 -7.75 6.45 5.68
CA PHE A 80 -8.55 5.54 4.85
C PHE A 80 -10.01 5.99 4.73
N THR A 81 -10.64 6.37 5.84
CA THR A 81 -12.04 6.83 5.84
C THR A 81 -12.22 8.18 5.16
N THR A 82 -11.22 9.06 5.23
CA THR A 82 -11.20 10.33 4.48
C THR A 82 -11.17 10.07 2.96
N LEU A 83 -10.44 9.04 2.51
CA LEU A 83 -10.38 8.65 1.09
C LEU A 83 -11.62 7.90 0.60
N LYS A 84 -12.63 7.63 1.45
CA LYS A 84 -13.82 6.85 1.09
C LYS A 84 -14.51 7.29 -0.21
N PRO A 85 -14.74 8.59 -0.50
CA PRO A 85 -15.35 9.01 -1.77
C PRO A 85 -14.49 8.63 -2.98
N TYR A 86 -13.17 8.82 -2.88
CA TYR A 86 -12.20 8.47 -3.92
C TYR A 86 -12.14 6.96 -4.16
N ILE A 87 -12.09 6.16 -3.09
CA ILE A 87 -12.12 4.69 -3.16
C ILE A 87 -13.43 4.22 -3.81
N LYS A 88 -14.57 4.82 -3.43
CA LYS A 88 -15.88 4.46 -3.98
C LYS A 88 -15.96 4.72 -5.48
N ASP A 89 -15.38 5.83 -5.95
CA ASP A 89 -15.31 6.12 -7.39
C ASP A 89 -14.42 5.11 -8.13
N ALA A 90 -13.23 4.80 -7.60
CA ALA A 90 -12.35 3.80 -8.20
C ALA A 90 -12.99 2.40 -8.25
N VAL A 91 -13.72 2.00 -7.20
CA VAL A 91 -14.49 0.74 -7.17
C VAL A 91 -15.64 0.76 -8.18
N ALA A 92 -16.30 1.90 -8.37
CA ALA A 92 -17.33 2.04 -9.40
C ALA A 92 -16.76 1.90 -10.81
N GLN A 93 -15.58 2.47 -11.09
CA GLN A 93 -14.85 2.26 -12.34
C GLN A 93 -14.50 0.78 -12.55
N ASN A 94 -14.02 0.10 -11.50
CA ASN A 94 -13.75 -1.33 -11.53
C ASN A 94 -15.00 -2.15 -11.89
N ALA A 95 -16.14 -1.88 -11.25
CA ALA A 95 -17.39 -2.58 -11.54
C ALA A 95 -17.93 -2.29 -12.95
N LYS A 96 -17.75 -1.05 -13.44
CA LYS A 96 -18.28 -0.62 -14.74
C LYS A 96 -17.46 -1.13 -15.92
N SER A 97 -16.13 -1.11 -15.82
CA SER A 97 -15.24 -1.35 -16.98
C SER A 97 -14.04 -2.24 -16.67
N GLY A 98 -13.96 -2.85 -15.49
CA GLY A 98 -12.83 -3.69 -15.09
C GLY A 98 -11.55 -2.92 -14.78
N LEU A 99 -11.57 -1.57 -14.72
CA LEU A 99 -10.38 -0.78 -14.42
C LEU A 99 -10.01 -0.95 -12.93
N PRO A 100 -8.86 -1.55 -12.59
CA PRO A 100 -8.56 -1.97 -11.23
C PRO A 100 -8.35 -0.78 -10.28
N VAL A 101 -8.56 -1.00 -8.98
CA VAL A 101 -8.36 0.06 -7.97
C VAL A 101 -6.87 0.30 -7.72
N MET A 102 -6.08 -0.77 -7.63
CA MET A 102 -4.62 -0.72 -7.59
C MET A 102 -4.08 -1.00 -8.99
N ARG A 103 -3.39 -0.04 -9.59
CA ARG A 103 -3.09 -0.02 -11.02
C ARG A 103 -1.58 -0.07 -11.27
N PRO A 104 -1.11 -0.90 -12.20
CA PRO A 104 0.23 -0.73 -12.75
C PRO A 104 0.37 0.66 -13.38
N LEU A 105 1.53 1.27 -13.24
CA LEU A 105 1.77 2.63 -13.74
C LEU A 105 1.60 2.73 -15.26
N PHE A 106 1.96 1.67 -16.00
CA PHE A 106 1.84 1.66 -17.47
C PHE A 106 0.41 1.86 -17.97
N LEU A 107 -0.64 1.61 -17.18
CA LEU A 107 -2.03 1.90 -17.59
C LEU A 107 -2.30 3.40 -17.82
N HIS A 108 -1.46 4.29 -17.31
CA HIS A 108 -1.62 5.74 -17.44
C HIS A 108 -0.37 6.45 -17.98
N TYR A 109 0.71 5.71 -18.19
CA TYR A 109 2.02 6.21 -18.61
C TYR A 109 2.64 5.27 -19.66
N GLU A 110 1.87 4.95 -20.70
CA GLU A 110 2.22 3.95 -21.72
C GLU A 110 3.53 4.25 -22.48
N ASP A 111 3.84 5.53 -22.68
CA ASP A 111 5.04 6.00 -23.39
C ASP A 111 6.35 5.81 -22.60
N ASP A 112 6.28 5.48 -21.31
CA ASP A 112 7.45 5.33 -20.45
C ASP A 112 7.85 3.86 -20.32
N ALA A 113 8.90 3.45 -21.04
CA ALA A 113 9.38 2.07 -20.98
C ALA A 113 9.79 1.61 -19.57
N HIS A 114 10.18 2.54 -18.68
CA HIS A 114 10.60 2.20 -17.33
C HIS A 114 9.45 1.66 -16.47
N VAL A 115 8.23 2.20 -16.65
CA VAL A 115 7.09 1.83 -15.79
C VAL A 115 6.61 0.38 -15.98
N TYR A 116 7.01 -0.28 -17.07
CA TYR A 116 6.76 -1.70 -17.31
C TYR A 116 7.61 -2.63 -16.45
N THR A 117 8.69 -2.12 -15.84
CA THR A 117 9.62 -2.90 -15.01
C THR A 117 9.33 -2.80 -13.51
N LEU A 118 8.44 -1.88 -13.11
CA LEU A 118 8.16 -1.57 -11.71
C LEU A 118 7.25 -2.64 -11.06
N LYS A 119 7.63 -3.09 -9.85
CA LYS A 119 6.94 -4.17 -9.12
C LYS A 119 6.36 -3.77 -7.78
N TYR A 120 6.95 -2.78 -7.11
CA TYR A 120 6.69 -2.46 -5.70
C TYR A 120 6.07 -1.08 -5.48
N GLN A 121 5.56 -0.47 -6.55
CA GLN A 121 4.76 0.75 -6.50
C GLN A 121 3.57 0.63 -7.45
N TYR A 122 2.51 1.38 -7.16
CA TYR A 122 1.26 1.33 -7.91
C TYR A 122 0.57 2.70 -7.88
N LEU A 123 -0.35 2.91 -8.82
CA LEU A 123 -1.33 3.98 -8.69
C LEU A 123 -2.54 3.46 -7.92
N PHE A 124 -2.94 4.15 -6.87
CA PHE A 124 -4.20 3.92 -6.18
C PHE A 124 -5.25 4.82 -6.81
N GLY A 125 -6.15 4.27 -7.62
CA GLY A 125 -6.96 5.03 -8.56
C GLY A 125 -6.09 5.73 -9.61
N ARG A 126 -6.48 6.93 -10.07
CA ARG A 126 -5.71 7.68 -11.08
C ARG A 126 -4.66 8.61 -10.48
N ASP A 127 -4.92 9.16 -9.30
CA ASP A 127 -4.29 10.41 -8.86
C ASP A 127 -3.28 10.24 -7.74
N LEU A 128 -3.21 9.06 -7.12
CA LEU A 128 -2.31 8.77 -6.01
C LEU A 128 -1.28 7.73 -6.42
N LEU A 129 0.01 8.05 -6.32
CA LEU A 129 1.10 7.09 -6.43
C LEU A 129 1.49 6.59 -5.04
N VAL A 130 1.56 5.28 -4.88
CA VAL A 130 1.90 4.63 -3.61
C VAL A 130 3.11 3.73 -3.81
N ALA A 131 4.14 3.93 -2.99
CA ALA A 131 5.34 3.11 -2.94
C ALA A 131 5.61 2.71 -1.49
N PRO A 132 5.06 1.57 -1.03
CA PRO A 132 5.19 1.16 0.36
C PRO A 132 6.62 0.86 0.74
N VAL A 133 7.06 1.32 1.91
CA VAL A 133 8.30 0.86 2.54
C VAL A 133 8.15 -0.62 2.86
N HIS A 134 9.04 -1.44 2.32
CA HIS A 134 8.97 -2.91 2.46
C HIS A 134 10.27 -3.51 3.02
N GLU A 135 11.14 -2.68 3.60
CA GLU A 135 12.40 -3.06 4.24
C GLU A 135 12.39 -2.56 5.70
N GLU A 136 12.97 -3.36 6.59
CA GLU A 136 13.12 -3.06 8.02
C GLU A 136 14.12 -1.92 8.26
N GLY A 137 13.89 -1.12 9.30
CA GLY A 137 14.82 -0.09 9.76
C GLY A 137 14.97 1.11 8.82
N ARG A 138 14.08 1.26 7.84
CA ARG A 138 14.14 2.36 6.87
C ARG A 138 13.58 3.66 7.46
N HIS A 139 14.33 4.75 7.32
CA HIS A 139 13.89 6.11 7.66
C HIS A 139 13.60 6.98 6.42
N ASP A 140 14.01 6.51 5.24
CA ASP A 140 13.78 7.13 3.95
C ASP A 140 13.27 6.10 2.93
N TRP A 141 12.66 6.59 1.85
CA TRP A 141 12.22 5.75 0.74
C TRP A 141 12.17 6.56 -0.55
N SER A 142 12.81 6.04 -1.60
CA SER A 142 12.88 6.69 -2.91
C SER A 142 12.06 5.91 -3.92
N PRO A 143 10.78 6.29 -4.15
CA PRO A 143 10.04 5.76 -5.28
C PRO A 143 10.66 6.18 -6.61
N LEU A 144 10.51 5.34 -7.63
CA LEU A 144 10.93 5.68 -8.99
C LEU A 144 9.83 6.50 -9.64
N PHE A 145 10.09 7.78 -9.91
CA PHE A 145 9.17 8.68 -10.59
C PHE A 145 9.52 8.84 -12.07
N THR A 146 8.49 9.06 -12.88
CA THR A 146 8.66 9.61 -14.23
C THR A 146 8.51 11.13 -14.17
N ARG A 147 9.15 11.88 -15.09
CA ARG A 147 9.03 13.35 -15.15
C ARG A 147 7.59 13.86 -15.30
N ARG A 148 6.66 13.02 -15.77
CA ARG A 148 5.23 13.37 -15.95
C ARG A 148 4.36 13.07 -14.72
N GLN A 149 4.86 12.31 -13.74
CA GLN A 149 4.10 11.94 -12.53
C GLN A 149 4.07 13.04 -11.48
N LEU A 150 4.98 14.00 -11.55
CA LEU A 150 5.09 15.11 -10.60
C LEU A 150 4.58 16.38 -11.27
N GLY A 151 3.31 16.71 -11.06
CA GLY A 151 2.70 17.97 -11.50
C GLY A 151 3.34 19.24 -10.90
N LYS A 152 4.39 19.12 -10.08
CA LYS A 152 5.33 20.17 -9.67
C LYS A 152 6.68 19.51 -9.36
N CYS A 153 7.79 20.09 -9.82
CA CYS A 153 9.14 19.63 -9.50
C CYS A 153 9.31 19.40 -7.99
N VAL A 154 9.66 18.17 -7.62
CA VAL A 154 10.56 17.94 -6.50
C VAL A 154 11.75 17.28 -7.16
N ASP A 155 12.80 18.08 -7.39
CA ASP A 155 14.06 17.55 -7.87
C ASP A 155 14.50 16.40 -6.97
N GLY A 156 15.05 15.35 -7.60
CA GLY A 156 15.58 14.18 -6.91
C GLY A 156 16.56 14.60 -5.81
N GLY A 157 16.05 14.62 -4.60
CA GLY A 157 16.73 14.94 -3.37
C GLY A 157 15.87 14.36 -2.26
N SER A 158 16.45 13.44 -1.50
CA SER A 158 15.84 12.84 -0.33
C SER A 158 15.16 13.91 0.53
N LEU A 159 13.83 13.82 0.64
CA LEU A 159 13.10 14.61 1.62
C LEU A 159 13.30 13.92 2.99
N PRO A 160 13.88 14.60 3.99
CA PRO A 160 13.96 14.06 5.34
C PRO A 160 12.58 14.13 5.99
N TRP A 161 12.07 12.98 6.41
CA TRP A 161 10.93 12.90 7.31
C TRP A 161 11.40 13.37 8.70
N ARG A 162 10.84 14.49 9.19
CA ARG A 162 10.92 14.89 10.61
C ARG A 162 9.59 14.58 11.29
#